data_AF-A0A227J345-F1
#
_entry.id   AF-A0A227J345-F1
#
_cell.length_a   1.000
_cell.length_b   1.000
_cell.length_c   1.000
_cell.angle_alpha   90.00
_cell.angle_beta   90.00
_cell.angle_gamma   90.00
#
_symmetry.space_group_name_H-M   'P 1'
#
loop_
_entity.id
_entity.type
_entity.pdbx_description
1 polymer ?
#
loop_
_entity_poly.entity_id
_entity_poly.type
_entity_poly.pdbx_seq_one_letter_code
_entity_poly.pdbx_strand_id
1 'polypeptide(L)'
;GAMIRSGKVFGNLMVDVEATNAKLIQRQTNIVVEATGASKEEAERALNACDRHCKTAILMILADLDAEQAKSRLAAHNGFIRAALNNN
;
A
#
# COMPACT_ATOMS: atom_id res chain seq x y z
N GLY A 1 6.78 9.26 18.67
CA GLY A 1 6.00 9.90 17.59
C GLY A 1 5.20 8.84 16.85
N ALA A 2 4.01 8.52 17.35
CA ALA A 2 3.19 7.41 16.85
C ALA A 2 1.78 7.93 16.54
N MET A 3 1.53 8.35 15.30
CA MET A 3 0.19 8.71 14.86
C MET A 3 -0.09 8.08 13.50
N ILE A 4 -0.38 6.77 13.54
CA ILE A 4 -1.00 6.03 12.43
C ILE A 4 -2.03 5.14 13.10
N ARG A 5 -3.19 5.72 13.42
CA ARG A 5 -4.21 5.06 14.27
C ARG A 5 -5.53 4.78 13.56
N SER A 6 -5.62 4.99 12.24
CA SER A 6 -6.82 4.69 11.47
C SER A 6 -6.42 4.07 10.14
N GLY A 7 -6.96 2.90 9.78
CA GLY A 7 -6.72 2.18 8.52
C GLY A 7 -7.09 2.94 7.23
N LYS A 8 -7.34 4.26 7.32
CA LYS A 8 -7.49 5.22 6.24
C LYS A 8 -6.19 5.98 5.91
N VAL A 9 -5.19 5.91 6.79
CA VAL A 9 -3.93 6.65 6.67
C VAL A 9 -2.78 5.72 7.04
N PHE A 10 -1.77 5.61 6.17
CA PHE A 10 -0.47 5.05 6.54
C PHE A 10 0.47 6.24 6.74
N GLY A 11 0.89 6.53 7.97
CA GLY A 11 1.64 7.76 8.26
C GLY A 11 0.73 8.99 8.22
N ASN A 12 1.13 9.95 7.38
CA ASN A 12 0.36 11.13 6.98
C ASN A 12 -0.20 11.01 5.54
N LEU A 13 -0.13 9.81 4.93
CA LEU A 13 -0.40 9.62 3.51
C LEU A 13 -1.83 9.10 3.32
N MET A 14 -2.64 9.90 2.62
CA MET A 14 -4.00 9.53 2.20
C MET A 14 -3.89 8.48 1.10
N VAL A 15 -4.12 7.23 1.47
CA VAL A 15 -3.96 6.05 0.63
C VAL A 15 -5.24 5.69 -0.15
N ASP A 16 -6.24 6.59 -0.15
CA ASP A 16 -7.56 6.44 -0.78
C ASP A 16 -7.72 7.38 -1.99
N VAL A 17 -6.62 7.59 -2.72
CA VAL A 17 -6.61 8.42 -3.94
C VAL A 17 -6.64 7.49 -5.14
N GLU A 18 -7.76 7.47 -5.87
CA GLU A 18 -7.81 6.88 -7.20
C GLU A 18 -6.88 7.67 -8.14
N ALA A 19 -5.77 7.05 -8.53
CA ALA A 19 -4.83 7.67 -9.45
C ALA A 19 -5.35 7.60 -10.89
N THR A 20 -6.24 8.53 -11.21
CA THR A 20 -6.81 8.72 -12.56
C THR A 20 -5.90 9.52 -13.49
N ASN A 21 -4.86 10.19 -12.98
CA ASN A 21 -3.95 11.03 -13.76
C ASN A 21 -2.48 10.63 -13.52
N ALA A 22 -1.63 10.76 -14.54
CA ALA A 22 -0.20 10.45 -14.49
C ALA A 22 0.53 11.09 -13.30
N LYS A 23 0.17 12.32 -12.92
CA LYS A 23 0.70 12.98 -11.71
C LYS A 23 0.35 12.26 -10.41
N LEU A 24 -0.87 11.72 -10.30
CA LEU A 24 -1.32 10.99 -9.12
C LEU A 24 -0.68 9.60 -9.06
N ILE A 25 -0.51 8.94 -10.21
CA ILE A 25 0.19 7.65 -10.29
C ILE A 25 1.62 7.82 -9.78
N GLN A 26 2.35 8.82 -10.27
CA GLN A 26 3.71 9.09 -9.82
C GLN A 26 3.79 9.36 -8.31
N ARG A 27 2.79 10.07 -7.77
CA ARG A 27 2.69 10.33 -6.34
C ARG A 27 2.43 9.05 -5.56
N GLN A 28 1.52 8.19 -6.01
CA GLN A 28 1.28 6.88 -5.40
C GLN A 28 2.54 6.03 -5.37
N THR A 29 3.28 5.95 -6.48
CA THR A 29 4.55 5.22 -6.53
C THR A 29 5.53 5.75 -5.48
N ASN A 30 5.69 7.07 -5.36
CA ASN A 30 6.58 7.66 -4.36
C ASN A 30 6.14 7.33 -2.92
N ILE A 31 4.82 7.33 -2.65
CA ILE A 31 4.25 6.92 -1.36
C ILE A 31 4.63 5.47 -1.04
N VAL A 32 4.50 4.56 -2.01
CA VAL A 32 4.84 3.14 -1.83
C VAL A 32 6.34 2.99 -1.61
N VAL A 33 7.19 3.65 -2.39
CA VAL A 33 8.65 3.67 -2.22
C VAL A 33 9.03 4.17 -0.83
N GLU A 34 8.45 5.29 -0.38
CA GLU A 34 8.75 5.86 0.95
C GLU A 34 8.25 4.96 2.10
N ALA A 35 7.11 4.29 1.91
CA ALA A 35 6.52 3.41 2.92
C ALA A 35 7.24 2.05 3.02
N THR A 36 7.78 1.54 1.91
CA THR A 36 8.34 0.18 1.81
C THR A 36 9.86 0.15 1.71
N GLY A 37 10.48 1.25 1.28
CA GLY A 37 11.90 1.32 0.93
C GLY A 37 12.27 0.64 -0.39
N ALA A 38 11.29 0.12 -1.14
CA ALA A 38 11.53 -0.57 -2.41
C ALA A 38 11.85 0.38 -3.57
N SER A 39 12.32 -0.18 -4.68
CA SER A 39 12.62 0.59 -5.89
C SER A 39 11.35 1.12 -6.54
N LYS A 40 11.47 2.23 -7.29
CA LYS A 40 10.35 2.80 -8.05
C LYS A 40 9.70 1.76 -8.99
N GLU A 41 10.51 0.93 -9.63
CA GLU A 41 10.05 -0.14 -10.51
C GLU A 41 9.24 -1.21 -9.78
N GLU A 42 9.68 -1.60 -8.57
CA GLU A 42 8.96 -2.56 -7.72
C GLU A 42 7.62 -1.99 -7.25
N ALA A 43 7.63 -0.72 -6.83
CA ALA A 43 6.42 0.00 -6.47
C ALA A 43 5.43 0.11 -7.64
N GLU A 44 5.90 0.40 -8.85
CA GLU A 44 5.05 0.43 -10.06
C GLU A 44 4.50 -0.94 -10.43
N ARG A 45 5.32 -2.00 -10.35
CA ARG A 45 4.86 -3.37 -10.57
C ARG A 45 3.78 -3.77 -9.57
N ALA A 46 4.01 -3.53 -8.28
CA ALA A 46 3.05 -3.83 -7.22
C ALA A 46 1.76 -3.02 -7.38
N LEU A 47 1.85 -1.72 -7.69
CA LEU A 47 0.68 -0.88 -7.95
C LEU A 47 -0.10 -1.39 -9.17
N ASN A 48 0.55 -1.70 -10.29
CA ASN A 48 -0.15 -2.22 -11.47
C ASN A 48 -0.79 -3.60 -11.22
N ALA A 49 -0.17 -4.45 -10.41
CA ALA A 49 -0.72 -5.77 -10.06
C ALA A 49 -2.00 -5.70 -9.21
N CYS A 50 -2.25 -4.59 -8.50
CA CYS A 50 -3.40 -4.42 -7.61
C CYS A 50 -4.33 -3.28 -8.03
N ASP A 51 -4.47 -3.02 -9.33
CA ASP A 51 -5.32 -1.94 -9.87
C ASP A 51 -5.02 -0.56 -9.27
N ARG A 52 -3.74 -0.29 -8.99
CA ARG A 52 -3.21 0.94 -8.38
C ARG A 52 -3.71 1.20 -6.96
N HIS A 53 -3.99 0.12 -6.23
CA HIS A 53 -4.39 0.21 -4.83
C HIS A 53 -3.16 0.32 -3.91
N CYS A 54 -2.78 1.54 -3.51
CA CYS A 54 -1.60 1.80 -2.68
C CYS A 54 -1.45 0.89 -1.46
N LYS A 55 -2.54 0.64 -0.71
CA LYS A 55 -2.47 -0.20 0.50
C LYS A 55 -2.10 -1.64 0.17
N THR A 56 -2.63 -2.16 -0.94
CA THR A 56 -2.35 -3.52 -1.40
C THR A 56 -0.91 -3.59 -1.88
N ALA A 57 -0.45 -2.63 -2.68
CA ALA A 57 0.94 -2.58 -3.15
C ALA A 57 1.96 -2.53 -1.99
N ILE A 58 1.70 -1.72 -0.96
CA ILE A 58 2.57 -1.65 0.24
C ILE A 58 2.61 -3.00 0.94
N LEU A 59 1.46 -3.65 1.12
CA LEU A 59 1.38 -4.95 1.77
C LEU A 59 2.03 -6.06 0.93
N MET A 60 1.87 -6.04 -0.39
CA MET A 60 2.52 -6.98 -1.31
C MET A 60 4.04 -6.94 -1.13
N ILE A 61 4.63 -5.74 -1.10
CA ILE A 61 6.08 -5.56 -0.98
C ILE A 61 6.57 -5.93 0.42
N LEU A 62 5.87 -5.50 1.48
CA LEU A 62 6.32 -5.73 2.86
C LEU A 62 6.11 -7.16 3.34
N ALA A 63 5.08 -7.85 2.84
CA ALA A 63 4.74 -9.21 3.22
C ALA A 63 5.16 -10.26 2.16
N ASP A 64 5.73 -9.82 1.04
CA ASP A 64 6.06 -10.63 -0.13
C ASP A 64 4.88 -11.49 -0.60
N LEU A 65 3.73 -10.84 -0.81
CA LEU A 65 2.45 -11.46 -1.16
C LEU A 65 1.98 -11.04 -2.56
N ASP A 66 1.24 -11.92 -3.22
CA ASP A 66 0.51 -11.57 -4.45
C ASP A 66 -0.61 -10.56 -4.19
N ALA A 67 -1.07 -9.89 -5.25
CA ALA A 67 -2.13 -8.88 -5.17
C ALA A 67 -3.42 -9.42 -4.54
N GLU A 68 -3.84 -10.63 -4.91
CA GLU A 68 -5.02 -11.28 -4.35
C GLU A 68 -4.83 -11.63 -2.87
N GLN A 69 -3.67 -12.17 -2.50
CA GLN A 69 -3.35 -12.52 -1.11
C GLN A 69 -3.30 -11.27 -0.23
N ALA A 70 -2.60 -10.24 -0.69
CA ALA A 70 -2.52 -8.95 -0.02
C ALA A 70 -3.91 -8.31 0.10
N LYS A 71 -4.75 -8.34 -0.95
CA LYS A 71 -6.10 -7.78 -0.92
C LYS A 71 -7.00 -8.52 0.08
N SER A 72 -6.98 -9.85 0.06
CA SER A 72 -7.74 -10.69 1.00
C SER A 72 -7.31 -10.45 2.45
N ARG A 73 -5.99 -10.39 2.70
CA ARG A 73 -5.44 -10.11 4.02
C ARG A 73 -5.74 -8.69 4.49
N LEU A 74 -5.63 -7.72 3.61
CA LEU A 74 -6.01 -6.34 3.90
C LEU A 74 -7.51 -6.25 4.23
N ALA A 75 -8.38 -6.97 3.53
CA ALA A 75 -9.80 -7.03 3.81
C ALA A 75 -10.10 -7.71 5.16
N ALA A 76 -9.44 -8.83 5.46
CA ALA A 76 -9.56 -9.53 6.74
C ALA A 76 -9.17 -8.65 7.93
N HIS A 77 -8.17 -7.79 7.74
CA HIS A 77 -7.71 -6.83 8.73
C HIS A 77 -8.36 -5.44 8.56
N ASN A 78 -9.53 -5.34 7.94
CA ASN A 78 -10.36 -4.13 7.82
C ASN A 78 -9.63 -2.90 7.23
N GLY A 79 -8.69 -3.12 6.29
CA GLY A 79 -7.91 -2.05 5.66
C GLY A 79 -6.64 -1.64 6.42
N PHE A 80 -6.30 -2.31 7.52
CA PHE A 80 -5.15 -1.95 8.35
C PHE A 80 -3.89 -2.70 7.93
N ILE A 81 -3.00 -2.03 7.17
CA ILE A 81 -1.71 -2.58 6.71
C ILE A 81 -0.88 -3.13 7.88
N ARG A 82 -0.80 -2.39 8.99
CA ARG A 82 -0.01 -2.80 10.15
C ARG A 82 -0.57 -4.03 10.86
N ALA A 83 -1.90 -4.20 10.88
CA ALA A 83 -2.52 -5.39 11.42
C ALA A 83 -2.32 -6.59 10.48
N ALA A 84 -2.41 -6.37 9.16
CA ALA A 84 -2.14 -7.40 8.16
C ALA A 84 -0.67 -7.88 8.15
N LEU A 85 0.28 -7.00 8.48
CA LEU A 85 1.70 -7.33 8.65
C LEU A 85 2.00 -8.02 9.98
N ASN A 86 1.32 -7.62 11.05
CA ASN A 86 1.55 -8.14 12.39
C ASN A 86 0.75 -9.44 12.60
N ASN A 87 1.12 -10.49 11.87
CA ASN A 87 0.56 -11.82 12.02
C ASN A 87 1.43 -12.60 13.01
N ASN A 88 1.07 -12.51 14.29
CA ASN A 88 1.59 -13.36 15.35
C ASN A 88 0.41 -14.02 16.06
#